data_AF-A0A2R6K741-F1
#
_entry.id   AF-A0A2R6K741-F1
#
_cell.length_a   1.000
_cell.length_b   1.000
_cell.length_c   1.000
_cell.angle_alpha   90.00
_cell.angle_beta   90.00
_cell.angle_gamma   90.00
#
_symmetry.space_group_name_H-M   'P 1'
#
loop_
_entity.id
_entity.type
_entity.pdbx_description
1 polymer ?
#
loop_
_entity_poly.entity_id
_entity_poly.type
_entity_poly.pdbx_seq_one_letter_code
_entity_poly.pdbx_strand_id
1 'polypeptide(L)'
;MPQKRDRESDTDSSANDCNGSLSTGLGSKLAGRAPIDRRGCLRLAGTALASTAAVAASGSASAKELVNASDVSGGTYDVSSGEEVRILVGENEYGNYGDLENALIDASSADVQIKSFGDGWEIQNVGVEGPTEGTNSVFNLKTDGGSGLVENVYLGDGGSDGQPGIFVKKEHSGSITIRDTYVGNFRDNGIYASTPGKSSGGGGSVDIESCYGEDNGIAHFRVGGSGSSVSDSVAVTTSQSKTSRGVWARRDDIDVENTDISLTASSSATSAIWATGGASVDYRNSDYETVYDFGDFEGDVDTSDVGNSPSTSPPSGVPTSAEAAAGGSASSTSSDADDSSGDEESTDGEESSEGSDDSDDEASSGEASSEANQEADGDESGDDLPNSVTVRSETGDNVQYAFSVEGDLEAEPSGDEVSGSSARGVLLSSSSEDAYDFAGEFTEFRYDGPVEIEVNGRTVYRDSES
;
A
#
# COMPACT_ATOMS: atom_id res chain seq x y z
N MET A 1 71.17 14.77 -10.72
CA MET A 1 72.01 15.99 -10.78
C MET A 1 71.12 17.16 -11.17
N PRO A 2 71.31 18.35 -10.57
CA PRO A 2 70.33 18.88 -9.60
C PRO A 2 69.90 20.33 -9.85
N GLN A 3 68.89 20.80 -9.08
CA GLN A 3 68.89 22.06 -8.29
C GLN A 3 67.59 22.07 -7.44
N LYS A 4 67.61 21.87 -6.11
CA LYS A 4 67.98 22.76 -4.98
C LYS A 4 67.23 24.10 -4.94
N ARG A 5 66.38 24.26 -3.91
CA ARG A 5 66.56 25.32 -2.90
C ARG A 5 65.85 24.98 -1.58
N ASP A 6 66.60 25.23 -0.51
CA ASP A 6 66.40 24.90 0.90
C ASP A 6 65.62 25.98 1.69
N ARG A 7 65.10 25.61 2.88
CA ARG A 7 65.24 26.28 4.21
C ARG A 7 64.35 25.57 5.25
N GLU A 8 64.91 24.82 6.21
CA GLU A 8 65.34 25.21 7.59
C GLU A 8 64.14 25.69 8.45
N SER A 9 63.82 25.15 9.63
CA SER A 9 64.64 24.81 10.84
C SER A 9 63.94 23.73 11.71
N ASP A 10 64.61 22.71 12.26
CA ASP A 10 65.23 22.62 13.62
C ASP A 10 64.31 23.14 14.75
N THR A 11 64.03 22.49 15.89
CA THR A 11 64.71 21.51 16.78
C THR A 11 63.68 21.14 17.86
N ASP A 12 63.51 19.87 18.24
CA ASP A 12 64.13 19.16 19.38
C ASP A 12 63.29 19.15 20.68
N SER A 13 63.40 17.97 21.28
CA SER A 13 62.83 17.36 22.48
C SER A 13 62.68 18.20 23.76
N SER A 14 61.73 17.78 24.61
CA SER A 14 62.03 17.36 26.00
C SER A 14 60.78 16.91 26.76
N ALA A 15 60.94 15.81 27.47
CA ALA A 15 60.07 15.35 28.54
C ALA A 15 60.16 16.28 29.75
N ASN A 16 59.08 16.39 30.53
CA ASN A 16 59.19 16.40 31.98
C ASN A 16 57.86 16.10 32.69
N ASP A 17 57.95 15.14 33.60
CA ASP A 17 57.01 14.88 34.69
C ASP A 17 56.81 16.11 35.59
N CYS A 18 55.63 16.23 36.20
CA CYS A 18 55.44 16.18 37.67
C CYS A 18 54.17 16.91 38.14
N ASN A 19 53.39 16.17 38.94
CA ASN A 19 52.62 16.58 40.12
C ASN A 19 51.52 17.66 40.03
N GLY A 20 50.30 17.20 40.34
CA GLY A 20 49.78 17.46 41.69
C GLY A 20 48.44 18.19 41.80
N SER A 21 47.60 17.64 42.68
CA SER A 21 46.52 18.31 43.44
C SER A 21 45.10 18.37 42.86
N LEU A 22 44.29 17.38 43.29
CA LEU A 22 43.01 17.54 44.01
C LEU A 22 42.31 18.91 43.95
N SER A 23 41.06 18.94 43.45
CA SER A 23 39.84 19.21 44.26
C SER A 23 38.64 19.55 43.35
N THR A 24 37.59 18.72 43.46
CA THR A 24 36.14 19.02 43.44
C THR A 24 35.58 20.20 42.62
N GLY A 25 34.52 19.94 41.84
CA GLY A 25 33.50 20.96 41.55
C GLY A 25 32.69 20.68 40.29
N LEU A 26 31.43 20.27 40.48
CA LEU A 26 30.39 20.17 39.46
C LEU A 26 30.14 21.51 38.75
N GLY A 27 29.91 21.48 37.42
CA GLY A 27 29.25 22.58 36.72
C GLY A 27 29.62 22.74 35.23
N SER A 28 28.72 22.31 34.35
CA SER A 28 28.32 22.93 33.07
C SER A 28 29.37 23.54 32.12
N LYS A 29 29.41 23.06 30.87
CA LYS A 29 29.02 23.79 29.64
C LYS A 29 29.58 23.14 28.38
N LEU A 30 28.67 22.89 27.44
CA LEU A 30 28.72 23.18 26.00
C LEU A 30 30.07 23.24 25.26
N ALA A 31 30.06 22.47 24.16
CA ALA A 31 30.55 22.77 22.82
C ALA A 31 32.04 22.56 22.48
N GLY A 32 32.24 21.71 21.48
CA GLY A 32 33.45 21.62 20.66
C GLY A 32 33.18 20.79 19.40
N ARG A 33 32.67 21.42 18.33
CA ARG A 33 32.58 20.90 16.96
C ARG A 33 33.91 21.16 16.22
N ALA A 34 34.46 20.17 15.53
CA ALA A 34 35.21 20.27 14.26
C ALA A 34 35.47 18.85 13.67
N PRO A 35 35.70 18.73 12.35
CA PRO A 35 34.86 18.07 11.35
C PRO A 35 35.02 16.53 11.27
N ILE A 36 33.97 15.85 10.82
CA ILE A 36 33.90 14.39 10.70
C ILE A 36 34.48 13.94 9.35
N ASP A 37 35.43 13.00 9.39
CA ASP A 37 35.89 12.20 8.24
C ASP A 37 35.45 10.73 8.46
N ARG A 38 35.32 10.01 7.35
CA ARG A 38 34.46 8.85 7.02
C ARG A 38 34.63 7.55 7.84
N ARG A 39 35.13 7.56 9.08
CA ARG A 39 35.50 6.33 9.82
C ARG A 39 35.13 6.28 11.31
N GLY A 40 34.16 7.06 11.79
CA GLY A 40 33.98 7.23 13.24
C GLY A 40 32.55 7.31 13.76
N CYS A 41 31.60 6.54 13.23
CA CYS A 41 30.28 6.41 13.86
C CYS A 41 30.17 5.05 14.55
N LEU A 42 30.73 4.94 15.76
CA LEU A 42 30.31 3.95 16.77
C LEU A 42 30.91 4.36 18.11
N ARG A 43 30.03 4.45 19.12
CA ARG A 43 30.22 4.69 20.56
C ARG A 43 29.89 6.12 21.05
N LEU A 44 28.65 6.28 21.56
CA LEU A 44 28.46 6.64 22.97
C LEU A 44 27.05 6.25 23.48
N ALA A 45 27.03 5.36 24.48
CA ALA A 45 25.90 4.91 25.31
C ALA A 45 25.05 6.07 25.88
N GLY A 46 23.75 5.95 26.17
CA GLY A 46 23.02 4.81 26.73
C GLY A 46 22.78 5.06 28.23
N THR A 47 21.60 5.55 28.60
CA THR A 47 21.11 5.61 29.99
C THR A 47 19.65 5.15 30.03
N ALA A 48 19.45 3.88 30.41
CA ALA A 48 18.15 3.30 30.69
C ALA A 48 17.65 3.70 32.09
N LEU A 49 16.37 4.06 32.21
CA LEU A 49 15.65 4.18 33.48
C LEU A 49 14.47 3.23 33.44
N ALA A 50 14.54 2.17 34.24
CA ALA A 50 13.44 1.24 34.48
C ALA A 50 12.59 1.73 35.67
N SER A 51 11.26 1.74 35.54
CA SER A 51 10.35 1.49 36.66
C SER A 51 8.89 1.35 36.22
N THR A 52 8.29 0.24 36.64
CA THR A 52 6.87 -0.15 36.58
C THR A 52 5.94 0.73 37.43
N ALA A 53 4.72 1.04 36.93
CA ALA A 53 3.40 0.86 37.60
C ALA A 53 2.31 1.84 37.08
N ALA A 54 1.09 1.33 36.98
CA ALA A 54 -0.12 1.92 36.36
C ALA A 54 -0.59 3.29 36.87
N VAL A 55 -1.10 4.12 35.96
CA VAL A 55 -2.05 5.22 36.22
C VAL A 55 -3.05 5.30 35.04
N ALA A 56 -4.34 5.33 35.37
CA ALA A 56 -5.46 5.46 34.45
C ALA A 56 -5.61 6.90 33.90
N ALA A 57 -6.23 6.97 32.71
CA ALA A 57 -6.85 8.13 32.07
C ALA A 57 -5.92 9.17 31.40
N SER A 58 -5.43 8.84 30.21
CA SER A 58 -5.43 9.69 29.00
C SER A 58 -5.26 8.76 27.80
N GLY A 59 -6.25 8.70 26.90
CA GLY A 59 -6.27 7.94 25.63
C GLY A 59 -5.20 6.86 25.42
N SER A 60 -5.49 5.63 25.86
CA SER A 60 -4.75 4.46 25.38
C SER A 60 -5.07 4.30 23.90
N ALA A 61 -4.06 4.36 23.03
CA ALA A 61 -4.14 3.65 21.76
C ALA A 61 -4.47 2.19 22.10
N SER A 62 -5.54 1.63 21.53
CA SER A 62 -5.84 0.21 21.70
C SER A 62 -4.60 -0.58 21.28
N ALA A 63 -4.20 -1.56 22.10
CA ALA A 63 -3.13 -2.45 21.71
C ALA A 63 -3.58 -3.21 20.47
N LYS A 64 -2.71 -3.28 19.47
CA LYS A 64 -2.95 -4.00 18.24
C LYS A 64 -3.17 -5.48 18.50
N GLU A 65 -4.38 -5.98 18.25
CA GLU A 65 -4.71 -7.39 18.48
C GLU A 65 -4.15 -8.23 17.33
N LEU A 66 -3.47 -9.34 17.65
CA LEU A 66 -2.99 -10.32 16.68
C LEU A 66 -3.86 -11.57 16.79
N VAL A 67 -4.46 -11.97 15.69
CA VAL A 67 -5.44 -13.05 15.62
C VAL A 67 -5.03 -14.02 14.53
N ASN A 68 -5.12 -15.32 14.80
CA ASN A 68 -4.85 -16.33 13.77
C ASN A 68 -6.08 -16.46 12.85
N ALA A 69 -5.86 -16.62 11.55
CA ALA A 69 -6.95 -16.85 10.60
C ALA A 69 -7.83 -18.05 10.96
N SER A 70 -7.25 -19.09 11.56
CA SER A 70 -8.00 -20.25 12.06
C SER A 70 -9.04 -19.91 13.14
N ASP A 71 -8.85 -18.81 13.88
CA ASP A 71 -9.77 -18.36 14.94
C ASP A 71 -10.90 -17.48 14.39
N VAL A 72 -10.70 -16.92 13.18
CA VAL A 72 -11.68 -16.07 12.46
C VAL A 72 -12.54 -16.90 11.51
N SER A 73 -11.97 -17.94 10.91
CA SER A 73 -12.60 -18.75 9.87
C SER A 73 -13.90 -19.43 10.31
N GLY A 74 -14.86 -19.52 9.38
CA GLY A 74 -16.11 -20.26 9.54
C GLY A 74 -17.21 -19.52 10.30
N GLY A 75 -17.10 -18.21 10.50
CA GLY A 75 -18.11 -17.43 11.22
C GLY A 75 -18.00 -15.92 11.02
N THR A 76 -18.75 -15.19 11.86
CA THR A 76 -18.66 -13.74 11.96
C THR A 76 -17.61 -13.36 13.00
N TYR A 77 -16.75 -12.41 12.65
CA TYR A 77 -15.75 -11.84 13.54
C TYR A 77 -16.00 -10.34 13.68
N ASP A 78 -16.54 -9.95 14.83
CA ASP A 78 -16.89 -8.56 15.13
C ASP A 78 -15.65 -7.81 15.67
N VAL A 79 -15.24 -6.74 15.00
CA VAL A 79 -14.17 -5.86 15.50
C VAL A 79 -14.79 -4.63 16.14
N SER A 80 -14.39 -4.30 17.39
CA SER A 80 -14.99 -3.14 18.04
C SER A 80 -14.53 -1.84 17.37
N SER A 81 -15.43 -0.88 17.24
CA SER A 81 -15.10 0.43 16.68
C SER A 81 -13.91 1.09 17.39
N GLY A 82 -12.96 1.58 16.60
CA GLY A 82 -11.71 2.21 17.03
C GLY A 82 -10.61 1.21 17.44
N GLU A 83 -10.86 -0.09 17.35
CA GLU A 83 -9.82 -1.11 17.52
C GLU A 83 -9.03 -1.32 16.23
N GLU A 84 -7.83 -1.87 16.42
CA GLU A 84 -6.92 -2.24 15.35
C GLU A 84 -6.58 -3.73 15.50
N VAL A 85 -6.91 -4.52 14.48
CA VAL A 85 -6.75 -5.98 14.47
C VAL A 85 -5.89 -6.41 13.27
N ARG A 86 -4.93 -7.32 13.52
CA ARG A 86 -4.24 -8.08 12.46
C ARG A 86 -4.67 -9.52 12.46
N ILE A 87 -5.25 -9.97 11.35
CA ILE A 87 -5.52 -11.37 11.08
C ILE A 87 -4.31 -11.93 10.32
N LEU A 88 -3.65 -12.93 10.90
CA LEU A 88 -2.45 -13.56 10.33
C LEU A 88 -2.87 -14.82 9.57
N VAL A 89 -2.40 -14.98 8.33
CA VAL A 89 -2.74 -16.10 7.44
C VAL A 89 -1.45 -16.83 7.03
N GLY A 90 -1.49 -18.15 6.93
CA GLY A 90 -0.37 -18.98 6.49
C GLY A 90 0.57 -19.40 7.61
N GLU A 91 1.86 -19.57 7.31
CA GLU A 91 2.86 -20.08 8.26
C GLU A 91 4.20 -19.34 8.13
N ASN A 92 4.84 -19.09 9.27
CA ASN A 92 6.24 -18.66 9.34
C ASN A 92 6.98 -19.40 10.47
N GLU A 93 8.22 -19.00 10.75
CA GLU A 93 9.04 -19.59 11.82
C GLU A 93 8.46 -19.46 13.24
N TYR A 94 7.50 -18.55 13.45
CA TYR A 94 6.88 -18.26 14.75
C TYR A 94 5.55 -18.98 14.96
N GLY A 95 4.90 -19.45 13.90
CA GLY A 95 3.66 -20.19 14.03
C GLY A 95 2.97 -20.47 12.71
N ASN A 96 1.99 -21.36 12.80
CA ASN A 96 1.02 -21.62 11.75
C ASN A 96 -0.30 -20.97 12.18
N TYR A 97 -0.79 -20.06 11.34
CA TYR A 97 -1.98 -19.23 11.59
C TYR A 97 -3.22 -19.76 10.87
N GLY A 98 -3.06 -20.74 9.98
CA GLY A 98 -4.11 -21.33 9.16
C GLY A 98 -4.49 -20.47 7.95
N ASP A 99 -5.41 -21.01 7.16
CA ASP A 99 -6.09 -20.32 6.07
C ASP A 99 -7.23 -19.45 6.63
N LEU A 100 -7.65 -18.45 5.84
CA LEU A 100 -8.81 -17.61 6.18
C LEU A 100 -9.97 -17.99 5.26
N GLU A 101 -10.96 -18.69 5.80
CA GLU A 101 -12.08 -19.20 4.98
C GLU A 101 -13.46 -18.96 5.59
N ASN A 102 -14.44 -18.66 4.73
CA ASN A 102 -15.86 -18.57 5.07
C ASN A 102 -16.12 -17.62 6.24
N ALA A 103 -15.57 -16.41 6.16
CA ALA A 103 -15.55 -15.44 7.24
C ALA A 103 -16.27 -14.15 6.86
N LEU A 104 -17.12 -13.65 7.76
CA LEU A 104 -17.67 -12.29 7.71
C LEU A 104 -16.95 -11.46 8.77
N ILE A 105 -16.17 -10.48 8.36
CA ILE A 105 -15.44 -9.60 9.28
C ILE A 105 -16.17 -8.26 9.32
N ASP A 106 -16.77 -7.92 10.46
CA ASP A 106 -17.36 -6.59 10.66
C ASP A 106 -16.24 -5.63 11.06
N ALA A 107 -15.85 -4.78 10.13
CA ALA A 107 -14.81 -3.77 10.26
C ALA A 107 -15.39 -2.35 10.40
N SER A 108 -16.70 -2.22 10.67
CA SER A 108 -17.40 -0.93 10.76
C SER A 108 -16.71 0.02 11.74
N SER A 109 -15.95 0.98 11.20
CA SER A 109 -15.15 1.94 11.95
C SER A 109 -14.01 1.31 12.78
N ALA A 110 -13.34 0.28 12.27
CA ALA A 110 -12.14 -0.35 12.84
C ALA A 110 -11.01 -0.49 11.80
N ASP A 111 -9.75 -0.54 12.24
CA ASP A 111 -8.59 -0.82 11.38
C ASP A 111 -8.37 -2.34 11.35
N VAL A 112 -8.68 -2.97 10.21
CA VAL A 112 -8.50 -4.40 9.99
C VAL A 112 -7.41 -4.62 8.95
N GLN A 113 -6.43 -5.45 9.30
CA GLN A 113 -5.35 -5.87 8.41
C GLN A 113 -5.26 -7.38 8.33
N ILE A 114 -5.38 -7.96 7.15
CA ILE A 114 -5.15 -9.37 6.86
C ILE A 114 -3.74 -9.52 6.28
N LYS A 115 -2.87 -10.28 6.93
CA LYS A 115 -1.44 -10.39 6.57
C LYS A 115 -1.07 -11.83 6.30
N SER A 116 -0.54 -12.09 5.09
CA SER A 116 -0.07 -13.43 4.73
C SER A 116 1.40 -13.66 5.09
N PHE A 117 1.72 -14.92 5.41
CA PHE A 117 3.06 -15.38 5.72
C PHE A 117 3.35 -16.72 5.05
N GLY A 118 4.60 -16.90 4.61
CA GLY A 118 5.05 -18.10 3.94
C GLY A 118 4.34 -18.33 2.61
N ASP A 119 4.09 -19.60 2.30
CA ASP A 119 3.56 -20.07 1.02
C ASP A 119 2.38 -21.01 1.24
N GLY A 120 1.60 -21.23 0.18
CA GLY A 120 0.50 -22.18 0.16
C GLY A 120 -0.70 -21.76 1.01
N TRP A 121 -0.81 -20.48 1.36
CA TRP A 121 -1.94 -19.94 2.10
C TRP A 121 -3.12 -19.65 1.17
N GLU A 122 -4.33 -19.80 1.71
CA GLU A 122 -5.58 -19.51 1.01
C GLU A 122 -6.46 -18.54 1.82
N ILE A 123 -7.05 -17.58 1.11
CA ILE A 123 -8.06 -16.64 1.60
C ILE A 123 -9.29 -16.79 0.71
N GLN A 124 -10.34 -17.43 1.22
CA GLN A 124 -11.48 -17.86 0.40
C GLN A 124 -12.81 -17.52 1.07
N ASN A 125 -13.78 -17.00 0.31
CA ASN A 125 -15.12 -16.71 0.83
C ASN A 125 -15.06 -15.76 2.03
N VAL A 126 -14.45 -14.59 1.84
CA VAL A 126 -14.25 -13.61 2.92
C VAL A 126 -14.94 -12.31 2.57
N GLY A 127 -15.87 -11.87 3.43
CA GLY A 127 -16.48 -10.56 3.34
C GLY A 127 -15.94 -9.64 4.42
N VAL A 128 -15.48 -8.45 4.03
CA VAL A 128 -15.19 -7.36 4.97
C VAL A 128 -16.36 -6.37 4.89
N GLU A 129 -17.13 -6.27 5.98
CA GLU A 129 -18.28 -5.36 6.10
C GLU A 129 -17.85 -4.03 6.73
N GLY A 130 -18.33 -2.94 6.14
CA GLY A 130 -18.09 -1.57 6.59
C GLY A 130 -16.81 -0.97 5.99
N PRO A 131 -16.77 0.37 5.84
CA PRO A 131 -15.53 1.04 5.50
C PRO A 131 -14.52 0.79 6.62
N THR A 132 -13.32 0.37 6.25
CA THR A 132 -12.22 0.19 7.20
C THR A 132 -11.62 1.53 7.60
N GLU A 133 -11.09 1.61 8.82
CA GLU A 133 -10.31 2.76 9.26
C GLU A 133 -8.80 2.48 9.10
N GLY A 134 -7.99 3.52 9.30
CA GLY A 134 -6.54 3.42 9.34
C GLY A 134 -5.85 3.79 8.03
N THR A 135 -4.52 3.76 8.03
CA THR A 135 -3.71 4.20 6.88
C THR A 135 -3.06 3.04 6.13
N ASN A 136 -3.16 1.82 6.67
CA ASN A 136 -2.53 0.62 6.11
C ASN A 136 -3.51 -0.16 5.24
N SER A 137 -3.03 -0.79 4.17
CA SER A 137 -3.89 -1.63 3.33
C SER A 137 -4.61 -2.73 4.12
N VAL A 138 -5.83 -3.05 3.69
CA VAL A 138 -6.64 -4.09 4.36
C VAL A 138 -6.00 -5.46 4.15
N PHE A 139 -5.61 -5.81 2.93
CA PHE A 139 -4.83 -7.02 2.67
C PHE A 139 -3.37 -6.70 2.39
N ASN A 140 -2.46 -7.33 3.14
CA ASN A 140 -1.02 -7.21 2.97
C ASN A 140 -0.42 -8.59 2.63
N LEU A 141 -0.20 -8.81 1.35
CA LEU A 141 0.07 -10.14 0.80
C LEU A 141 1.52 -10.28 0.34
N LYS A 142 2.09 -11.45 0.58
CA LYS A 142 3.30 -11.93 -0.10
C LYS A 142 3.36 -13.45 -0.09
N THR A 143 4.29 -13.97 -0.88
CA THR A 143 4.77 -15.37 -0.81
C THR A 143 6.28 -15.35 -0.87
N ASP A 144 6.92 -16.39 -0.34
CA ASP A 144 8.37 -16.54 -0.24
C ASP A 144 8.89 -17.54 -1.30
N GLY A 145 8.33 -17.44 -2.51
CA GLY A 145 8.67 -18.25 -3.69
C GLY A 145 7.64 -19.31 -4.05
N GLY A 146 6.65 -19.56 -3.18
CA GLY A 146 5.51 -20.43 -3.45
C GLY A 146 4.25 -19.66 -3.88
N SER A 147 3.08 -20.27 -3.64
CA SER A 147 1.79 -19.75 -4.12
C SER A 147 0.96 -19.13 -3.01
N GLY A 148 0.04 -18.22 -3.36
CA GLY A 148 -1.02 -17.73 -2.48
C GLY A 148 -2.31 -17.51 -3.27
N LEU A 149 -3.46 -17.68 -2.62
CA LEU A 149 -4.77 -17.53 -3.26
C LEU A 149 -5.65 -16.55 -2.47
N VAL A 150 -6.25 -15.59 -3.19
CA VAL A 150 -7.38 -14.79 -2.74
C VAL A 150 -8.54 -15.07 -3.69
N GLU A 151 -9.66 -15.60 -3.19
CA GLU A 151 -10.80 -15.99 -4.01
C GLU A 151 -12.13 -15.66 -3.33
N ASN A 152 -13.10 -15.18 -4.11
CA ASN A 152 -14.45 -14.88 -3.65
C ASN A 152 -14.43 -13.94 -2.41
N VAL A 153 -13.77 -12.79 -2.57
CA VAL A 153 -13.62 -11.78 -1.51
C VAL A 153 -14.43 -10.53 -1.83
N TYR A 154 -15.12 -9.99 -0.82
CA TYR A 154 -15.74 -8.67 -0.90
C TYR A 154 -15.02 -7.68 0.00
N LEU A 155 -14.55 -6.60 -0.64
CA LEU A 155 -13.92 -5.44 -0.04
C LEU A 155 -14.47 -4.17 -0.72
N GLY A 156 -15.80 -4.06 -0.80
CA GLY A 156 -16.50 -3.02 -1.56
C GLY A 156 -16.80 -1.74 -0.78
N ASP A 157 -16.76 -1.78 0.55
CA ASP A 157 -17.24 -0.66 1.39
C ASP A 157 -16.18 0.45 1.59
N GLY A 158 -14.97 0.25 1.07
CA GLY A 158 -13.89 1.24 1.04
C GLY A 158 -13.07 1.32 2.33
N GLY A 159 -12.29 2.39 2.44
CA GLY A 159 -11.40 2.64 3.57
C GLY A 159 -11.09 4.12 3.76
N SER A 160 -10.30 4.46 4.78
CA SER A 160 -9.86 5.83 5.03
C SER A 160 -8.93 6.37 3.93
N ASP A 161 -8.60 7.66 4.03
CA ASP A 161 -7.73 8.36 3.09
C ASP A 161 -6.33 7.72 2.99
N GLY A 162 -5.90 7.42 1.77
CA GLY A 162 -4.57 6.85 1.49
C GLY A 162 -4.45 5.34 1.74
N GLN A 163 -5.50 4.67 2.19
CA GLN A 163 -5.54 3.23 2.39
C GLN A 163 -5.78 2.50 1.06
N PRO A 164 -4.89 1.59 0.61
CA PRO A 164 -5.17 0.67 -0.50
C PRO A 164 -6.07 -0.48 -0.04
N GLY A 165 -6.85 -1.07 -0.94
CA GLY A 165 -7.64 -2.27 -0.60
C GLY A 165 -6.74 -3.48 -0.39
N ILE A 166 -6.09 -3.93 -1.46
CA ILE A 166 -5.16 -5.06 -1.47
C ILE A 166 -3.77 -4.57 -1.88
N PHE A 167 -2.76 -4.87 -1.06
CA PHE A 167 -1.36 -4.57 -1.35
C PHE A 167 -0.53 -5.85 -1.40
N VAL A 168 0.21 -6.04 -2.49
CA VAL A 168 1.23 -7.09 -2.61
C VAL A 168 2.59 -6.46 -2.30
N LYS A 169 3.29 -7.04 -1.33
CA LYS A 169 4.56 -6.52 -0.83
C LYS A 169 5.69 -6.74 -1.82
N LYS A 170 6.67 -5.85 -1.75
CA LYS A 170 7.87 -5.83 -2.61
C LYS A 170 8.64 -7.15 -2.56
N GLU A 171 8.67 -7.82 -1.40
CA GLU A 171 9.41 -9.06 -1.19
C GLU A 171 8.75 -10.30 -1.82
N HIS A 172 7.51 -10.18 -2.32
CA HIS A 172 6.83 -11.28 -2.99
C HIS A 172 7.66 -11.81 -4.17
N SER A 173 7.96 -13.10 -4.13
CA SER A 173 8.88 -13.76 -5.07
C SER A 173 8.32 -15.05 -5.69
N GLY A 174 7.07 -15.39 -5.38
CA GLY A 174 6.36 -16.54 -5.95
C GLY A 174 5.22 -16.12 -6.86
N SER A 175 4.04 -16.73 -6.70
CA SER A 175 2.84 -16.39 -7.47
C SER A 175 1.63 -16.14 -6.56
N ILE A 176 0.87 -15.08 -6.80
CA ILE A 176 -0.43 -14.84 -6.13
C ILE A 176 -1.52 -14.77 -7.19
N THR A 177 -2.60 -15.53 -7.00
CA THR A 177 -3.84 -15.37 -7.77
C THR A 177 -4.87 -14.64 -6.93
N ILE A 178 -5.43 -13.56 -7.46
CA ILE A 178 -6.55 -12.83 -6.89
C ILE A 178 -7.71 -13.00 -7.87
N ARG A 179 -8.75 -13.72 -7.46
CA ARG A 179 -9.90 -13.98 -8.33
C ARG A 179 -11.26 -13.82 -7.68
N ASP A 180 -12.27 -13.61 -8.52
CA ASP A 180 -13.67 -13.46 -8.08
C ASP A 180 -13.82 -12.43 -6.94
N THR A 181 -13.07 -11.32 -7.02
CA THR A 181 -12.93 -10.38 -5.91
C THR A 181 -13.50 -9.00 -6.26
N TYR A 182 -14.28 -8.44 -5.34
CA TYR A 182 -14.79 -7.08 -5.40
C TYR A 182 -13.91 -6.16 -4.55
N VAL A 183 -13.31 -5.13 -5.15
CA VAL A 183 -12.57 -4.09 -4.43
C VAL A 183 -13.09 -2.71 -4.80
N GLY A 184 -13.70 -2.03 -3.84
CA GLY A 184 -14.45 -0.81 -4.08
C GLY A 184 -14.10 0.32 -3.13
N ASN A 185 -14.32 1.55 -3.59
CA ASN A 185 -14.43 2.76 -2.78
C ASN A 185 -13.17 3.21 -2.02
N PHE A 186 -11.98 2.68 -2.32
CA PHE A 186 -10.73 3.18 -1.73
C PHE A 186 -10.32 4.52 -2.34
N ARG A 187 -9.70 5.40 -1.54
CA ARG A 187 -9.11 6.64 -2.07
C ARG A 187 -7.76 6.39 -2.74
N ASP A 188 -7.08 5.33 -2.35
CA ASP A 188 -5.86 4.86 -3.01
C ASP A 188 -6.21 3.83 -4.11
N ASN A 189 -5.30 2.92 -4.41
CA ASN A 189 -5.48 1.81 -5.35
C ASN A 189 -6.45 0.77 -4.77
N GLY A 190 -7.25 0.15 -5.64
CA GLY A 190 -8.03 -1.03 -5.27
C GLY A 190 -7.09 -2.21 -5.02
N ILE A 191 -6.46 -2.71 -6.09
CA ILE A 191 -5.40 -3.72 -6.02
C ILE A 191 -4.06 -3.05 -6.38
N TYR A 192 -3.13 -3.05 -5.45
CA TYR A 192 -1.76 -2.55 -5.59
C TYR A 192 -0.77 -3.72 -5.55
N ALA A 193 -0.51 -4.27 -6.73
CA ALA A 193 0.35 -5.42 -6.99
C ALA A 193 1.65 -5.09 -7.75
N SER A 194 2.02 -3.82 -7.91
CA SER A 194 3.19 -3.44 -8.75
C SER A 194 4.55 -3.36 -8.05
N THR A 195 4.61 -3.52 -6.72
CA THR A 195 5.88 -3.42 -5.98
C THR A 195 6.85 -4.59 -6.19
N PRO A 196 6.41 -5.85 -6.45
CA PRO A 196 7.31 -6.97 -6.76
C PRO A 196 8.16 -6.74 -8.01
N GLY A 197 7.66 -5.97 -8.98
CA GLY A 197 8.38 -5.61 -10.21
C GLY A 197 9.44 -4.51 -10.04
N LYS A 198 9.62 -3.94 -8.85
CA LYS A 198 10.73 -2.99 -8.59
C LYS A 198 12.07 -3.66 -8.91
N SER A 199 13.09 -2.87 -9.27
CA SER A 199 14.46 -3.36 -9.51
C SER A 199 15.06 -4.10 -8.30
N SER A 200 14.59 -3.77 -7.10
CA SER A 200 14.90 -4.40 -5.82
C SER A 200 13.78 -5.32 -5.29
N GLY A 201 12.73 -5.56 -6.07
CA GLY A 201 11.61 -6.42 -5.70
C GLY A 201 11.91 -7.91 -5.84
N GLY A 202 11.07 -8.73 -5.24
CA GLY A 202 11.18 -10.19 -5.28
C GLY A 202 10.85 -10.79 -6.65
N GLY A 203 10.24 -10.01 -7.56
CA GLY A 203 9.93 -10.43 -8.93
C GLY A 203 8.80 -11.46 -9.03
N GLY A 204 8.00 -11.64 -7.97
CA GLY A 204 6.84 -12.53 -7.98
C GLY A 204 5.72 -12.02 -8.90
N SER A 205 4.93 -12.95 -9.44
CA SER A 205 3.83 -12.68 -10.36
C SER A 205 2.50 -12.58 -9.64
N VAL A 206 1.62 -11.70 -10.15
CA VAL A 206 0.25 -11.55 -9.64
C VAL A 206 -0.73 -11.66 -10.79
N ASP A 207 -1.66 -12.62 -10.70
CA ASP A 207 -2.74 -12.81 -11.66
C ASP A 207 -4.03 -12.26 -11.04
N ILE A 208 -4.62 -11.25 -11.68
CA ILE A 208 -5.91 -10.65 -11.29
C ILE A 208 -6.97 -11.15 -12.27
N GLU A 209 -7.83 -12.06 -11.83
CA GLU A 209 -8.77 -12.79 -12.70
C GLU A 209 -10.22 -12.55 -12.25
N SER A 210 -11.14 -12.24 -13.16
CA SER A 210 -12.57 -12.12 -12.80
C SER A 210 -12.82 -11.18 -11.60
N CYS A 211 -12.16 -10.03 -11.55
CA CYS A 211 -12.28 -9.07 -10.44
C CYS A 211 -13.10 -7.84 -10.82
N TYR A 212 -13.73 -7.21 -9.84
CA TYR A 212 -14.47 -5.96 -10.00
C TYR A 212 -13.84 -4.85 -9.18
N GLY A 213 -13.30 -3.84 -9.87
CA GLY A 213 -12.75 -2.63 -9.26
C GLY A 213 -13.72 -1.47 -9.40
N GLU A 214 -14.24 -0.93 -8.31
CA GLU A 214 -15.20 0.18 -8.33
C GLU A 214 -14.69 1.41 -7.56
N ASP A 215 -14.78 2.60 -8.16
CA ASP A 215 -14.53 3.88 -7.49
C ASP A 215 -13.24 3.94 -6.64
N ASN A 216 -12.14 3.38 -7.16
CA ASN A 216 -10.81 3.46 -6.55
C ASN A 216 -10.03 4.69 -7.07
N GLY A 217 -9.35 5.41 -6.17
CA GLY A 217 -8.86 6.78 -6.41
C GLY A 217 -7.48 6.94 -7.07
N ILE A 218 -6.71 5.88 -7.30
CA ILE A 218 -5.42 5.96 -8.02
C ILE A 218 -5.42 5.06 -9.25
N ALA A 219 -5.73 3.79 -9.05
CA ALA A 219 -6.02 2.81 -10.09
C ALA A 219 -6.95 1.72 -9.52
N HIS A 220 -7.77 1.12 -10.36
CA HIS A 220 -8.52 -0.08 -9.97
C HIS A 220 -7.56 -1.26 -9.83
N PHE A 221 -6.72 -1.47 -10.85
CA PHE A 221 -5.70 -2.51 -10.87
C PHE A 221 -4.32 -1.93 -11.16
N ARG A 222 -3.43 -1.91 -10.17
CA ARG A 222 -2.04 -1.50 -10.35
C ARG A 222 -1.13 -2.72 -10.25
N VAL A 223 -0.46 -3.07 -11.33
CA VAL A 223 0.21 -4.37 -11.47
C VAL A 223 1.64 -4.20 -12.02
N GLY A 224 2.51 -5.16 -11.70
CA GLY A 224 3.92 -5.19 -12.08
C GLY A 224 4.51 -6.52 -11.63
N GLY A 225 5.76 -6.82 -12.01
CA GLY A 225 6.35 -8.14 -11.82
C GLY A 225 6.16 -8.99 -13.07
N SER A 226 7.26 -9.58 -13.55
CA SER A 226 7.27 -10.38 -14.77
C SER A 226 6.28 -11.56 -14.69
N GLY A 227 5.45 -11.70 -15.72
CA GLY A 227 4.44 -12.76 -15.78
C GLY A 227 3.15 -12.46 -15.01
N SER A 228 2.94 -11.21 -14.57
CA SER A 228 1.67 -10.77 -13.98
C SER A 228 0.64 -10.43 -15.05
N SER A 229 -0.64 -10.60 -14.73
CA SER A 229 -1.74 -10.42 -15.69
C SER A 229 -3.00 -9.83 -15.05
N VAL A 230 -3.84 -9.25 -15.90
CA VAL A 230 -5.22 -8.87 -15.57
C VAL A 230 -6.14 -9.49 -16.61
N SER A 231 -7.06 -10.35 -16.19
CA SER A 231 -8.01 -10.99 -17.10
C SER A 231 -9.45 -11.00 -16.58
N ASP A 232 -10.40 -11.03 -17.51
CA ASP A 232 -11.83 -11.26 -17.24
C ASP A 232 -12.45 -10.27 -16.23
N SER A 233 -11.83 -9.09 -16.08
CA SER A 233 -12.09 -8.17 -14.99
C SER A 233 -12.81 -6.91 -15.46
N VAL A 234 -13.39 -6.16 -14.53
CA VAL A 234 -14.09 -4.91 -14.83
C VAL A 234 -13.61 -3.82 -13.89
N ALA A 235 -13.26 -2.66 -14.46
CA ALA A 235 -12.89 -1.46 -13.73
C ALA A 235 -13.88 -0.34 -14.05
N VAL A 236 -14.58 0.18 -13.04
CA VAL A 236 -15.59 1.22 -13.24
C VAL A 236 -15.45 2.37 -12.25
N THR A 237 -15.55 3.58 -12.78
CA THR A 237 -15.73 4.80 -11.98
C THR A 237 -17.14 5.31 -12.18
N THR A 238 -17.90 5.36 -11.09
CA THR A 238 -19.28 5.88 -11.03
C THR A 238 -19.37 7.21 -10.28
N SER A 239 -18.35 7.54 -9.48
CA SER A 239 -18.28 8.77 -8.71
C SER A 239 -17.47 9.87 -9.41
N GLN A 240 -17.98 11.11 -9.37
CA GLN A 240 -17.28 12.31 -9.86
C GLN A 240 -16.05 12.69 -9.02
N SER A 241 -15.90 12.15 -7.81
CA SER A 241 -14.81 12.54 -6.88
C SER A 241 -13.53 11.72 -7.03
N LYS A 242 -13.51 10.73 -7.92
CA LYS A 242 -12.39 9.80 -8.05
C LYS A 242 -11.49 10.20 -9.21
N THR A 243 -10.22 10.44 -8.92
CA THR A 243 -9.16 10.27 -9.92
C THR A 243 -9.01 8.77 -10.14
N SER A 244 -8.94 8.26 -11.36
CA SER A 244 -8.87 6.81 -11.54
C SER A 244 -8.23 6.45 -12.86
N ARG A 245 -7.73 5.22 -12.88
CA ARG A 245 -7.16 4.50 -14.03
C ARG A 245 -7.71 3.10 -13.99
N GLY A 246 -7.96 2.51 -15.14
CA GLY A 246 -8.38 1.11 -15.22
C GLY A 246 -7.25 0.23 -14.74
N VAL A 247 -6.20 0.13 -15.56
CA VAL A 247 -4.98 -0.62 -15.25
C VAL A 247 -3.76 0.29 -15.26
N TRP A 248 -2.98 0.25 -14.18
CA TRP A 248 -1.66 0.88 -14.11
C TRP A 248 -0.55 -0.19 -14.07
N ALA A 249 0.05 -0.45 -15.23
CA ALA A 249 1.20 -1.35 -15.37
C ALA A 249 2.52 -0.65 -15.04
N ARG A 250 3.42 -1.36 -14.33
CA ARG A 250 4.77 -0.88 -14.01
C ARG A 250 5.86 -1.91 -14.26
N ARG A 251 6.96 -1.45 -14.88
CA ARG A 251 8.29 -2.06 -15.02
C ARG A 251 8.44 -3.32 -15.87
N ASP A 252 7.42 -4.16 -15.96
CA ASP A 252 7.47 -5.43 -16.69
C ASP A 252 6.41 -5.49 -17.81
N ASP A 253 6.49 -6.54 -18.63
CA ASP A 253 5.47 -6.86 -19.63
C ASP A 253 4.23 -7.42 -18.94
N ILE A 254 3.07 -6.78 -19.16
CA ILE A 254 1.80 -7.12 -18.52
C ILE A 254 0.76 -7.49 -19.59
N ASP A 255 0.14 -8.65 -19.42
CA ASP A 255 -1.01 -9.07 -20.21
C ASP A 255 -2.30 -8.50 -19.63
N VAL A 256 -3.11 -7.81 -20.45
CA VAL A 256 -4.46 -7.38 -20.09
C VAL A 256 -5.44 -7.91 -21.11
N GLU A 257 -6.31 -8.85 -20.70
CA GLU A 257 -7.20 -9.57 -21.60
C GLU A 257 -8.64 -9.58 -21.10
N ASN A 258 -9.63 -9.49 -22.00
CA ASN A 258 -11.05 -9.58 -21.66
C ASN A 258 -11.44 -8.71 -20.45
N THR A 259 -10.96 -7.45 -20.46
CA THR A 259 -11.10 -6.54 -19.33
C THR A 259 -11.85 -5.28 -19.75
N ASP A 260 -13.04 -5.07 -19.16
CA ASP A 260 -13.86 -3.90 -19.41
C ASP A 260 -13.45 -2.72 -18.53
N ILE A 261 -13.28 -1.53 -19.10
CA ILE A 261 -12.86 -0.33 -18.37
C ILE A 261 -13.79 0.84 -18.67
N SER A 262 -14.56 1.32 -17.69
CA SER A 262 -15.43 2.49 -17.85
C SER A 262 -15.08 3.59 -16.85
N LEU A 263 -14.42 4.64 -17.33
CA LEU A 263 -13.92 5.78 -16.57
C LEU A 263 -14.62 7.08 -16.96
N THR A 264 -15.94 7.04 -17.08
CA THR A 264 -16.73 8.13 -17.71
C THR A 264 -17.39 9.07 -16.70
N ALA A 265 -17.56 8.64 -15.45
CA ALA A 265 -18.30 9.42 -14.46
C ALA A 265 -17.48 10.55 -13.81
N SER A 266 -16.16 10.58 -13.99
CA SER A 266 -15.27 11.58 -13.38
C SER A 266 -14.44 12.30 -14.43
N SER A 267 -14.47 13.63 -14.42
CA SER A 267 -13.57 14.46 -15.24
C SER A 267 -12.11 14.40 -14.77
N SER A 268 -11.87 13.85 -13.59
CA SER A 268 -10.54 13.65 -13.02
C SER A 268 -10.02 12.22 -13.25
N ALA A 269 -10.84 11.33 -13.79
CA ALA A 269 -10.36 10.05 -14.28
C ALA A 269 -9.45 10.25 -15.51
N THR A 270 -8.51 9.34 -15.67
CA THR A 270 -7.44 9.45 -16.67
C THR A 270 -7.50 8.26 -17.64
N SER A 271 -6.35 7.78 -18.13
CA SER A 271 -6.24 6.72 -19.14
C SER A 271 -6.82 5.39 -18.65
N ALA A 272 -7.41 4.62 -19.58
CA ALA A 272 -7.86 3.25 -19.33
C ALA A 272 -6.66 2.35 -18.97
N ILE A 273 -5.57 2.46 -19.74
CA ILE A 273 -4.30 1.77 -19.48
C ILE A 273 -3.18 2.80 -19.31
N TRP A 274 -2.39 2.65 -18.26
CA TRP A 274 -1.17 3.42 -18.04
C TRP A 274 0.03 2.50 -17.85
N ALA A 275 0.96 2.49 -18.80
CA ALA A 275 2.23 1.77 -18.73
C ALA A 275 3.35 2.73 -18.35
N THR A 276 4.03 2.48 -17.23
CA THR A 276 5.10 3.36 -16.73
C THR A 276 6.30 2.58 -16.18
N GLY A 277 7.41 3.26 -15.92
CA GLY A 277 8.60 2.65 -15.33
C GLY A 277 9.26 1.58 -16.21
N GLY A 278 8.99 1.60 -17.52
CA GLY A 278 9.49 0.60 -18.47
C GLY A 278 8.55 -0.57 -18.74
N ALA A 279 7.33 -0.57 -18.20
CA ALA A 279 6.31 -1.56 -18.56
C ALA A 279 5.90 -1.47 -20.03
N SER A 280 5.58 -2.62 -20.60
CA SER A 280 4.78 -2.75 -21.82
C SER A 280 3.46 -3.46 -21.48
N VAL A 281 2.39 -3.16 -22.23
CA VAL A 281 1.08 -3.78 -22.02
C VAL A 281 0.53 -4.31 -23.33
N ASP A 282 0.19 -5.60 -23.34
CA ASP A 282 -0.61 -6.22 -24.40
C ASP A 282 -2.08 -6.20 -23.99
N TYR A 283 -2.84 -5.20 -24.47
CA TYR A 283 -4.27 -5.01 -24.18
C TYR A 283 -5.16 -5.60 -25.28
N ARG A 284 -5.89 -6.68 -24.98
CA ARG A 284 -6.61 -7.46 -26.00
C ARG A 284 -8.01 -7.91 -25.63
N ASN A 285 -8.85 -8.15 -26.63
CA ASN A 285 -10.20 -8.72 -26.48
C ASN A 285 -11.04 -7.97 -25.46
N SER A 286 -10.94 -6.65 -25.42
CA SER A 286 -11.40 -5.83 -24.29
C SER A 286 -12.18 -4.62 -24.77
N ASP A 287 -12.97 -4.01 -23.90
CA ASP A 287 -13.69 -2.78 -24.20
C ASP A 287 -13.32 -1.69 -23.19
N TYR A 288 -13.27 -0.44 -23.66
CA TYR A 288 -13.04 0.69 -22.76
C TYR A 288 -13.86 1.92 -23.14
N GLU A 289 -14.13 2.77 -22.16
CA GLU A 289 -14.69 4.10 -22.36
C GLU A 289 -14.09 5.07 -21.34
N THR A 290 -13.49 6.16 -21.82
CA THR A 290 -12.96 7.24 -20.95
C THR A 290 -13.47 8.60 -21.42
N VAL A 291 -13.46 9.58 -20.51
CA VAL A 291 -13.70 11.00 -20.84
C VAL A 291 -12.40 11.82 -20.80
N TYR A 292 -11.25 11.16 -20.82
CA TYR A 292 -9.96 11.81 -20.61
C TYR A 292 -9.41 12.42 -21.91
N ASP A 293 -9.33 13.75 -21.96
CA ASP A 293 -8.96 14.50 -23.17
C ASP A 293 -7.53 14.26 -23.67
N PHE A 294 -6.64 13.69 -22.86
CA PHE A 294 -5.22 13.54 -23.18
C PHE A 294 -4.84 12.17 -23.75
N GLY A 295 -5.80 11.24 -23.83
CA GLY A 295 -5.62 9.95 -24.48
C GLY A 295 -6.08 8.78 -23.63
N ASP A 296 -6.65 7.76 -24.27
CA ASP A 296 -7.19 6.59 -23.59
C ASP A 296 -6.11 5.64 -23.07
N PHE A 297 -4.91 5.73 -23.63
CA PHE A 297 -3.74 4.91 -23.29
C PHE A 297 -2.51 5.79 -23.14
N GLU A 298 -1.67 5.46 -22.17
CA GLU A 298 -0.41 6.15 -21.95
C GLU A 298 0.74 5.16 -21.72
N GLY A 299 1.89 5.40 -22.36
CA GLY A 299 3.05 4.51 -22.33
C GLY A 299 3.11 3.52 -23.50
N ASP A 300 3.81 2.41 -23.31
CA ASP A 300 3.96 1.34 -24.30
C ASP A 300 2.78 0.37 -24.18
N VAL A 301 1.76 0.57 -25.01
CA VAL A 301 0.51 -0.21 -24.99
C VAL A 301 0.21 -0.68 -26.41
N ASP A 302 0.31 -1.98 -26.61
CA ASP A 302 -0.10 -2.67 -27.84
C ASP A 302 -1.56 -3.14 -27.70
N THR A 303 -2.38 -2.85 -28.71
CA THR A 303 -3.82 -3.15 -28.67
C THR A 303 -4.23 -4.12 -29.76
N SER A 304 -5.12 -5.06 -29.44
CA SER A 304 -5.73 -5.97 -30.42
C SER A 304 -7.16 -6.34 -30.06
N ASP A 305 -8.09 -6.27 -31.02
CA ASP A 305 -9.50 -6.56 -30.78
C ASP A 305 -10.10 -5.77 -29.59
N VAL A 306 -9.84 -4.45 -29.57
CA VAL A 306 -10.33 -3.53 -28.53
C VAL A 306 -11.54 -2.74 -29.04
N GLY A 307 -12.63 -2.75 -28.27
CA GLY A 307 -13.87 -2.03 -28.53
C GLY A 307 -14.12 -0.84 -27.59
N ASN A 308 -15.34 -0.30 -27.65
CA ASN A 308 -15.75 0.90 -26.90
C ASN A 308 -17.12 0.78 -26.23
N SER A 309 -17.54 -0.44 -25.90
CA SER A 309 -18.83 -0.70 -25.24
C SER A 309 -18.63 -1.53 -23.98
N PRO A 310 -17.89 -1.02 -22.98
CA PRO A 310 -17.50 -1.79 -21.81
C PRO A 310 -18.73 -2.23 -21.01
N SER A 311 -18.69 -3.48 -20.52
CA SER A 311 -19.56 -3.88 -19.42
C SER A 311 -19.18 -3.09 -18.16
N THR A 312 -20.18 -2.67 -17.39
CA THR A 312 -20.00 -2.01 -16.09
C THR A 312 -20.51 -2.85 -14.93
N SER A 313 -20.95 -4.08 -15.19
CA SER A 313 -21.43 -4.99 -14.15
C SER A 313 -20.28 -5.87 -13.61
N PRO A 314 -20.31 -6.24 -12.32
CA PRO A 314 -19.38 -7.24 -11.79
C PRO A 314 -19.36 -8.52 -12.65
N PRO A 315 -18.16 -9.09 -12.92
CA PRO A 315 -18.04 -10.41 -13.55
C PRO A 315 -18.88 -11.47 -12.82
N SER A 316 -19.32 -12.48 -13.55
CA SER A 316 -20.05 -13.61 -12.98
C SER A 316 -19.19 -14.31 -11.91
N GLY A 317 -19.73 -14.48 -10.70
CA GLY A 317 -19.02 -15.13 -9.58
C GLY A 317 -18.48 -14.15 -8.55
N VAL A 318 -18.27 -12.88 -8.92
CA VAL A 318 -17.82 -11.83 -7.99
C VAL A 318 -18.93 -11.53 -6.96
N PRO A 319 -18.63 -11.59 -5.65
CA PRO A 319 -19.61 -11.25 -4.62
C PRO A 319 -19.85 -9.74 -4.59
N THR A 320 -21.11 -9.33 -4.42
CA THR A 320 -21.49 -7.91 -4.34
C THR A 320 -21.89 -7.46 -2.93
N SER A 321 -21.61 -8.28 -1.91
CA SER A 321 -21.71 -7.91 -0.50
C SER A 321 -20.78 -8.78 0.35
N ALA A 322 -20.47 -8.31 1.56
CA ALA A 322 -19.64 -9.05 2.51
C ALA A 322 -20.27 -10.40 2.86
N GLU A 323 -21.57 -10.45 3.10
CA GLU A 323 -22.28 -11.68 3.44
C GLU A 323 -22.34 -12.66 2.26
N ALA A 324 -22.44 -12.16 1.02
CA ALA A 324 -22.41 -13.00 -0.17
C ALA A 324 -21.05 -13.71 -0.33
N ALA A 325 -19.96 -12.97 -0.12
CA ALA A 325 -18.61 -13.52 -0.09
C ALA A 325 -18.46 -14.55 1.03
N ALA A 326 -18.75 -14.16 2.27
CA ALA A 326 -18.64 -15.01 3.46
C ALA A 326 -19.49 -16.29 3.38
N GLY A 327 -20.65 -16.21 2.73
CA GLY A 327 -21.56 -17.33 2.53
C GLY A 327 -21.15 -18.32 1.43
N GLY A 328 -20.03 -18.08 0.73
CA GLY A 328 -19.56 -18.93 -0.37
C GLY A 328 -20.53 -19.00 -1.55
N SER A 329 -21.44 -18.02 -1.66
CA SER A 329 -22.50 -18.01 -2.66
C SER A 329 -22.05 -17.24 -3.90
N ALA A 330 -20.89 -17.59 -4.46
CA ALA A 330 -20.60 -17.22 -5.85
C ALA A 330 -21.64 -17.92 -6.73
N SER A 331 -22.39 -17.15 -7.51
CA SER A 331 -23.57 -17.62 -8.24
C SER A 331 -23.24 -18.78 -9.19
N SER A 332 -23.54 -20.00 -8.75
CA SER A 332 -23.54 -21.19 -9.60
C SER A 332 -24.75 -21.18 -10.52
N THR A 333 -24.77 -20.28 -11.51
CA THR A 333 -25.77 -20.37 -12.59
C THR A 333 -25.18 -21.18 -13.74
N SER A 334 -25.00 -22.48 -13.49
CA SER A 334 -24.97 -23.48 -14.55
C SER A 334 -25.94 -24.61 -14.21
N SER A 335 -27.12 -24.59 -14.84
CA SER A 335 -27.77 -25.79 -15.38
C SER A 335 -29.07 -25.46 -16.11
N ASP A 336 -29.13 -25.96 -17.34
CA ASP A 336 -30.32 -26.20 -18.13
C ASP A 336 -31.46 -26.88 -17.35
N ALA A 337 -32.68 -26.38 -17.50
CA ALA A 337 -33.91 -27.18 -17.50
C ALA A 337 -35.10 -26.42 -18.12
N ASP A 338 -35.49 -26.88 -19.32
CA ASP A 338 -36.83 -26.94 -19.94
C ASP A 338 -37.99 -26.02 -19.49
N ASP A 339 -38.49 -25.27 -20.48
CA ASP A 339 -39.86 -25.29 -21.03
C ASP A 339 -41.04 -25.55 -20.06
N SER A 340 -41.86 -24.52 -19.83
CA SER A 340 -43.26 -24.54 -20.30
C SER A 340 -43.97 -23.20 -20.07
N SER A 341 -44.53 -22.71 -21.16
CA SER A 341 -45.50 -21.61 -21.37
C SER A 341 -46.52 -21.33 -20.26
N GLY A 342 -46.85 -20.05 -20.11
CA GLY A 342 -48.06 -19.57 -19.46
C GLY A 342 -48.27 -18.05 -19.66
N ASP A 343 -48.69 -17.66 -20.87
CA ASP A 343 -49.42 -16.41 -21.12
C ASP A 343 -50.52 -16.20 -20.08
N GLU A 344 -50.73 -14.97 -19.60
CA GLU A 344 -52.03 -14.26 -19.76
C GLU A 344 -51.85 -12.73 -19.61
N GLU A 345 -52.56 -12.07 -20.50
CA GLU A 345 -52.63 -10.66 -20.89
C GLU A 345 -53.35 -9.71 -19.91
N SER A 346 -53.31 -8.42 -20.27
CA SER A 346 -54.28 -7.34 -19.97
C SER A 346 -54.03 -6.51 -18.69
N THR A 347 -54.19 -5.17 -18.64
CA THR A 347 -54.69 -4.13 -19.55
C THR A 347 -54.50 -2.76 -18.87
N ASP A 348 -54.22 -1.73 -19.67
CA ASP A 348 -54.68 -0.33 -19.63
C ASP A 348 -55.09 0.37 -18.32
N GLY A 349 -54.55 1.58 -18.17
CA GLY A 349 -55.06 2.62 -17.26
C GLY A 349 -54.33 3.94 -17.41
N GLU A 350 -54.56 4.64 -18.52
CA GLU A 350 -54.23 6.07 -18.69
C GLU A 350 -55.10 6.99 -17.81
N GLU A 351 -54.76 8.29 -17.86
CA GLU A 351 -55.52 9.50 -17.49
C GLU A 351 -55.15 10.11 -16.12
N SER A 352 -54.89 11.41 -15.91
CA SER A 352 -54.56 12.61 -16.71
C SER A 352 -54.56 13.81 -15.74
N SER A 353 -54.28 15.02 -16.25
CA SER A 353 -54.45 16.37 -15.67
C SER A 353 -53.18 17.00 -15.06
N GLU A 354 -52.41 17.79 -15.81
CA GLU A 354 -52.64 19.19 -16.28
C GLU A 354 -52.40 20.28 -15.22
N GLY A 355 -51.55 21.23 -15.58
CA GLY A 355 -51.31 22.49 -14.87
C GLY A 355 -50.16 23.29 -15.50
N SER A 356 -50.49 24.11 -16.47
CA SER A 356 -49.63 24.99 -17.29
C SER A 356 -49.23 26.32 -16.60
N ASP A 357 -48.40 27.10 -17.32
CA ASP A 357 -48.08 28.54 -17.20
C ASP A 357 -46.88 28.88 -16.30
N ASP A 358 -45.95 29.78 -16.64
CA ASP A 358 -45.83 30.73 -17.76
C ASP A 358 -44.33 31.12 -17.91
N SER A 359 -44.04 31.82 -19.01
CA SER A 359 -42.71 32.14 -19.53
C SER A 359 -42.06 33.38 -18.90
N ASP A 360 -40.78 33.56 -19.28
CA ASP A 360 -40.04 34.81 -19.48
C ASP A 360 -38.98 35.23 -18.44
N ASP A 361 -37.73 35.14 -18.94
CA ASP A 361 -36.79 36.26 -19.14
C ASP A 361 -35.64 36.56 -18.14
N GLU A 362 -34.46 36.54 -18.79
CA GLU A 362 -33.30 37.43 -18.67
C GLU A 362 -32.20 37.17 -17.62
N ALA A 363 -31.06 36.78 -18.18
CA ALA A 363 -29.69 37.21 -17.90
C ALA A 363 -29.33 37.69 -16.49
N SER A 364 -28.40 36.97 -15.86
CA SER A 364 -27.45 37.56 -14.93
C SER A 364 -26.10 36.85 -14.97
N SER A 365 -25.07 37.65 -15.27
CA SER A 365 -23.64 37.50 -14.95
C SER A 365 -23.35 36.48 -13.84
N GLY A 366 -22.40 35.56 -13.99
CA GLY A 366 -21.02 35.87 -14.35
C GLY A 366 -20.26 36.31 -13.10
N GLU A 367 -19.92 35.37 -12.23
CA GLU A 367 -18.86 35.50 -11.23
C GLU A 367 -18.23 34.12 -11.06
N ALA A 368 -17.08 33.95 -11.70
CA ALA A 368 -16.19 32.82 -11.52
C ALA A 368 -15.46 33.00 -10.18
N SER A 369 -15.80 32.19 -9.18
CA SER A 369 -14.93 32.03 -8.01
C SER A 369 -13.82 31.04 -8.38
N SER A 370 -12.64 31.62 -8.54
CA SER A 370 -11.36 30.95 -8.72
C SER A 370 -10.91 30.40 -7.37
N GLU A 371 -11.12 29.10 -7.15
CA GLU A 371 -10.42 28.34 -6.11
C GLU A 371 -9.53 27.35 -6.86
N ALA A 372 -8.41 27.87 -7.36
CA ALA A 372 -7.31 27.06 -7.84
C ALA A 372 -6.71 26.35 -6.63
N ASN A 373 -7.15 25.13 -6.36
CA ASN A 373 -6.44 24.24 -5.45
C ASN A 373 -5.18 23.76 -6.18
N GLN A 374 -4.15 24.60 -6.09
CA GLN A 374 -2.77 24.17 -6.26
C GLN A 374 -2.43 23.32 -5.04
N GLU A 375 -2.86 22.07 -5.05
CA GLU A 375 -2.09 21.06 -4.34
C GLU A 375 -0.91 20.76 -5.26
N ALA A 376 0.26 21.17 -4.77
CA ALA A 376 1.52 20.88 -5.39
C ALA A 376 1.74 19.38 -5.25
N ASP A 377 1.18 18.63 -6.20
CA ASP A 377 1.76 17.36 -6.58
C ASP A 377 3.17 17.69 -7.06
N GLY A 378 4.13 17.43 -6.17
CA GLY A 378 5.51 17.25 -6.53
C GLY A 378 5.57 16.08 -7.49
N ASP A 379 5.26 16.35 -8.74
CA ASP A 379 5.73 15.61 -9.89
C ASP A 379 7.26 15.71 -9.88
N GLU A 380 7.88 14.83 -9.12
CA GLU A 380 9.24 14.42 -9.39
C GLU A 380 9.15 12.99 -9.91
N SER A 381 9.07 12.88 -11.24
CA SER A 381 9.85 11.94 -12.04
C SER A 381 10.40 10.79 -11.19
N GLY A 382 9.68 9.65 -11.18
CA GLY A 382 10.09 8.44 -10.48
C GLY A 382 11.36 7.82 -11.05
N ASP A 383 12.48 8.50 -10.86
CA ASP A 383 13.80 7.90 -10.75
C ASP A 383 13.81 7.18 -9.40
N ASP A 384 14.06 5.86 -9.39
CA ASP A 384 14.34 5.12 -8.16
C ASP A 384 15.34 5.95 -7.32
N LEU A 385 14.98 6.32 -6.10
CA LEU A 385 15.91 7.02 -5.23
C LEU A 385 17.15 6.12 -5.05
N PRO A 386 18.37 6.68 -5.15
CA PRO A 386 19.58 5.91 -5.45
C PRO A 386 20.02 4.98 -4.32
N ASN A 387 19.38 5.09 -3.15
CA ASN A 387 19.66 4.24 -2.00
C ASN A 387 18.37 3.68 -1.41
N SER A 388 18.47 2.51 -0.81
CA SER A 388 17.45 1.95 0.07
C SER A 388 17.99 1.77 1.48
N VAL A 389 17.12 1.94 2.47
CA VAL A 389 17.37 1.57 3.86
C VAL A 389 16.27 0.63 4.34
N THR A 390 16.70 -0.39 5.06
CA THR A 390 15.85 -1.36 5.71
C THR A 390 16.15 -1.34 7.20
N VAL A 391 15.12 -1.17 8.03
CA VAL A 391 15.21 -1.19 9.49
C VAL A 391 14.51 -2.45 9.98
N ARG A 392 15.22 -3.31 10.70
CA ARG A 392 14.73 -4.60 11.22
C ARG A 392 14.95 -4.69 12.72
N SER A 393 14.20 -5.55 13.39
CA SER A 393 14.56 -6.03 14.72
C SER A 393 14.80 -7.52 14.64
N GLU A 394 15.96 -8.03 15.08
CA GLU A 394 16.22 -9.49 15.13
C GLU A 394 15.68 -10.14 16.42
N THR A 395 15.48 -9.35 17.49
CA THR A 395 15.21 -9.89 18.84
C THR A 395 14.24 -9.07 19.66
N GLY A 396 13.74 -7.93 19.16
CA GLY A 396 12.92 -7.00 19.93
C GLY A 396 11.51 -6.86 19.41
N ASP A 397 10.59 -6.77 20.35
CA ASP A 397 9.25 -6.26 20.11
C ASP A 397 9.26 -4.75 20.44
N ASN A 398 8.59 -3.96 19.61
CA ASN A 398 8.36 -2.52 19.82
C ASN A 398 9.65 -1.64 19.75
N VAL A 399 10.46 -1.83 18.72
CA VAL A 399 11.60 -0.96 18.41
C VAL A 399 11.10 0.29 17.72
N GLN A 400 11.28 1.45 18.34
CA GLN A 400 10.94 2.73 17.72
C GLN A 400 12.16 3.29 17.02
N TYR A 401 12.00 3.90 15.86
CA TYR A 401 13.09 4.61 15.21
C TYR A 401 12.62 5.87 14.48
N ALA A 402 13.56 6.76 14.24
CA ALA A 402 13.36 8.00 13.51
C ALA A 402 14.65 8.39 12.81
N PHE A 403 14.58 8.78 11.54
CA PHE A 403 15.75 9.23 10.82
C PHE A 403 15.45 10.38 9.86
N SER A 404 16.50 11.05 9.43
CA SER A 404 16.44 12.11 8.43
C SER A 404 17.58 11.97 7.42
N VAL A 405 17.34 12.35 6.18
CA VAL A 405 18.30 12.35 5.07
C VAL A 405 18.45 13.75 4.46
N GLU A 406 19.49 13.95 3.65
CA GLU A 406 19.75 15.23 2.96
C GLU A 406 18.82 15.46 1.76
N GLY A 407 18.38 14.40 1.08
CA GLY A 407 17.54 14.46 -0.12
C GLY A 407 16.14 13.91 0.11
N ASP A 408 15.50 13.48 -0.97
CA ASP A 408 14.14 12.97 -0.93
C ASP A 408 14.07 11.60 -0.26
N LEU A 409 12.91 11.30 0.30
CA LEU A 409 12.64 10.10 1.08
C LEU A 409 11.25 9.59 0.75
N GLU A 410 11.17 8.32 0.37
CA GLU A 410 9.93 7.62 0.11
C GLU A 410 9.84 6.40 1.03
N ALA A 411 8.72 6.25 1.72
CA ALA A 411 8.42 5.01 2.43
C ALA A 411 7.79 4.00 1.48
N GLU A 412 8.17 2.74 1.63
CA GLU A 412 7.26 1.65 1.26
C GLU A 412 6.07 1.68 2.24
N PRO A 413 4.84 1.35 1.82
CA PRO A 413 3.67 1.35 2.71
C PRO A 413 3.84 0.31 3.83
N SER A 414 4.41 0.74 4.94
CA SER A 414 4.87 -0.06 6.08
C SER A 414 4.12 0.29 7.39
N GLY A 415 3.32 1.36 7.37
CA GLY A 415 2.66 1.92 8.56
C GLY A 415 3.44 3.06 9.22
N ASP A 416 4.49 3.54 8.55
CA ASP A 416 5.40 4.57 9.05
C ASP A 416 5.03 5.99 8.62
N GLU A 417 5.41 6.96 9.43
CA GLU A 417 5.20 8.39 9.17
C GLU A 417 6.41 8.94 8.39
N VAL A 418 6.20 9.35 7.13
CA VAL A 418 7.18 10.11 6.34
C VAL A 418 6.72 11.55 6.15
N SER A 419 7.63 12.49 6.40
CA SER A 419 7.40 13.92 6.20
C SER A 419 8.65 14.57 5.63
N GLY A 420 8.61 14.92 4.34
CA GLY A 420 9.76 15.46 3.61
C GLY A 420 10.94 14.47 3.64
N SER A 421 12.10 14.93 4.10
CA SER A 421 13.32 14.10 4.19
C SER A 421 13.47 13.34 5.52
N SER A 422 12.37 13.08 6.23
CA SER A 422 12.39 12.41 7.55
C SER A 422 11.33 11.32 7.68
N ALA A 423 11.67 10.25 8.39
CA ALA A 423 10.79 9.11 8.66
C ALA A 423 10.77 8.75 10.14
N ARG A 424 9.66 8.15 10.58
CA ARG A 424 9.49 7.53 11.89
C ARG A 424 8.69 6.25 11.76
N GLY A 425 9.14 5.21 12.43
CA GLY A 425 8.48 3.91 12.40
C GLY A 425 8.61 3.13 13.70
N VAL A 426 7.85 2.04 13.77
CA VAL A 426 7.85 1.12 14.90
C VAL A 426 7.87 -0.32 14.43
N LEU A 427 8.95 -1.03 14.74
CA LEU A 427 9.09 -2.45 14.48
C LEU A 427 8.49 -3.21 15.66
N LEU A 428 7.36 -3.86 15.41
CA LEU A 428 6.53 -4.45 16.46
C LEU A 428 6.86 -5.92 16.75
N SER A 429 7.79 -6.52 16.02
CA SER A 429 8.26 -7.89 16.22
C SER A 429 9.69 -8.09 15.72
N SER A 430 10.31 -9.21 16.09
CA SER A 430 11.60 -9.67 15.54
C SER A 430 11.58 -10.04 14.05
N SER A 431 10.44 -9.86 13.38
CA SER A 431 10.26 -10.02 11.93
C SER A 431 9.75 -8.76 11.26
N SER A 432 9.50 -7.71 12.04
CA SER A 432 9.08 -6.42 11.51
C SER A 432 10.26 -5.77 10.80
N GLU A 433 9.97 -5.34 9.60
CA GLU A 433 10.89 -4.68 8.71
C GLU A 433 10.15 -3.52 8.08
N ASP A 434 10.82 -2.37 8.11
CA ASP A 434 10.38 -1.19 7.41
C ASP A 434 11.45 -0.79 6.39
N ALA A 435 11.01 -0.40 5.21
CA ALA A 435 11.88 -0.10 4.08
C ALA A 435 11.56 1.25 3.47
N TYR A 436 12.62 1.97 3.11
CA TYR A 436 12.56 3.30 2.54
C TYR A 436 13.55 3.44 1.40
N ASP A 437 13.16 4.17 0.36
CA ASP A 437 14.05 4.61 -0.70
C ASP A 437 14.43 6.08 -0.45
N PHE A 438 15.70 6.47 -0.62
CA PHE A 438 16.18 7.81 -0.25
C PHE A 438 17.35 8.33 -1.12
N ALA A 439 17.41 9.65 -1.28
CA ALA A 439 18.54 10.37 -1.87
C ALA A 439 19.43 11.04 -0.81
N GLY A 440 20.73 11.18 -1.13
CA GLY A 440 21.70 11.84 -0.26
C GLY A 440 22.24 10.94 0.87
N GLU A 441 22.64 11.55 1.98
CA GLU A 441 23.19 10.87 3.16
C GLU A 441 22.26 11.00 4.37
N PHE A 442 22.37 10.08 5.34
CA PHE A 442 21.71 10.23 6.64
C PHE A 442 22.27 11.43 7.39
N THR A 443 21.39 12.35 7.79
CA THR A 443 21.74 13.48 8.65
C THR A 443 21.51 13.16 10.12
N GLU A 444 20.56 12.26 10.42
CA GLU A 444 20.23 11.81 11.76
C GLU A 444 19.60 10.41 11.73
N PHE A 445 19.90 9.57 12.72
CA PHE A 445 19.20 8.30 12.96
C PHE A 445 19.11 8.07 14.48
N ARG A 446 17.90 7.82 14.98
CA ARG A 446 17.58 7.55 16.39
C ARG A 446 16.75 6.28 16.47
N TYR A 447 16.95 5.49 17.52
CA TYR A 447 16.18 4.29 17.75
C TYR A 447 16.12 3.97 19.24
N ASP A 448 15.14 3.17 19.64
CA ASP A 448 14.94 2.64 20.99
C ASP A 448 14.56 1.16 20.90
N GLY A 449 15.46 0.27 21.32
CA GLY A 449 15.33 -1.19 21.17
C GLY A 449 16.40 -1.83 20.26
N PRO A 450 16.47 -3.16 20.19
CA PRO A 450 17.46 -3.87 19.38
C PRO A 450 17.14 -3.72 17.88
N VAL A 451 18.00 -3.01 17.17
CA VAL A 451 17.78 -2.65 15.76
C VAL A 451 18.91 -3.14 14.87
N GLU A 452 18.55 -3.57 13.67
CA GLU A 452 19.45 -3.76 12.55
C GLU A 452 19.10 -2.78 11.44
N ILE A 453 20.11 -2.13 10.89
CA ILE A 453 19.96 -1.19 9.79
C ILE A 453 20.80 -1.71 8.63
N GLU A 454 20.14 -2.00 7.52
CA GLU A 454 20.76 -2.31 6.25
C GLU A 454 20.61 -1.12 5.29
N VAL A 455 21.68 -0.77 4.60
CA VAL A 455 21.65 0.24 3.54
C VAL A 455 22.12 -0.41 2.26
N ASN A 456 21.31 -0.35 1.20
CA ASN A 456 21.57 -0.98 -0.09
C ASN A 456 21.87 -2.48 0.05
N GLY A 457 21.08 -3.18 0.86
CA GLY A 457 21.20 -4.62 1.14
C GLY A 457 22.47 -5.02 1.91
N ARG A 458 23.11 -4.08 2.62
CA ARG A 458 24.27 -4.34 3.47
C ARG A 458 24.00 -3.84 4.88
N THR A 459 24.11 -4.72 5.87
CA THR A 459 24.09 -4.35 7.29
C THR A 459 25.19 -3.32 7.58
N VAL A 460 24.77 -2.10 7.92
CA VAL A 460 25.68 -1.01 8.31
C VAL A 460 25.72 -0.82 9.82
N TYR A 461 24.67 -1.26 10.52
CA TYR A 461 24.54 -1.14 11.95
C TYR A 461 23.72 -2.30 12.52
N ARG A 462 24.12 -2.79 13.70
CA ARG A 462 23.40 -3.81 14.46
C ARG A 462 23.59 -3.55 15.95
N ASP A 463 22.49 -3.40 16.67
CA ASP A 463 22.42 -3.32 18.13
C ASP A 463 21.66 -4.54 18.64
N SER A 464 22.38 -5.49 19.22
CA SER A 464 21.83 -6.69 19.82
C SER A 464 21.75 -6.49 21.33
N GLU A 465 20.63 -6.86 21.98
CA GLU A 465 20.57 -6.86 23.45
C GLU A 465 21.76 -7.66 24.04
N SER A 466 22.48 -7.03 24.97
CA SER A 466 23.60 -7.64 25.71
C SER A 466 23.14 -8.29 27.00
#